data_AF-A0A1B6IAH6-F1
#
_entry.id   AF-A0A1B6IAH6-F1
#
_cell.length_a   1.000
_cell.length_b   1.000
_cell.length_c   1.000
_cell.angle_alpha   90.00
_cell.angle_beta   90.00
_cell.angle_gamma   90.00
#
_symmetry.space_group_name_H-M   'P 1'
#
loop_
_entity.id
_entity.type
_entity.pdbx_description
1 polymer ?
#
loop_
_entity_poly.entity_id
_entity_poly.type
_entity_poly.pdbx_seq_one_letter_code
_entity_poly.pdbx_strand_id
1 'polypeptide(L)'
;MLETKNSEIIEKLLVNSANSDSLKNISTQLAEDVINKASTLVEIVEVLKVLLTSTDLEKHNVGLDVLGSVVGFLPKQFLSTTELEFITEFFCGQLKQHHSFITAVLKGITSLVQCPDLSKECLHEITSTLFTNVVWQTQVIHDRQVFYNILQYIIFNRLEDYRSTSSEFLFNVISSIDGERDPRNLLILFSFLPKLYSSIPLGALTEDAFEVVSCYFPIDF
;
A
#
# COMPACT_ATOMS: atom_id res chain seq x y z
N MET A 1 -7.90 -34.10 -5.39
CA MET A 1 -6.56 -33.97 -4.76
C MET A 1 -6.13 -32.51 -4.67
N LEU A 2 -6.16 -31.73 -5.76
CA LEU A 2 -5.92 -30.27 -5.72
C LEU A 2 -6.96 -29.51 -4.87
N GLU A 3 -8.26 -29.76 -5.06
CA GLU A 3 -9.31 -29.12 -4.25
C GLU A 3 -9.17 -29.40 -2.74
N THR A 4 -8.77 -30.61 -2.39
CA THR A 4 -8.51 -31.01 -0.99
C THR A 4 -7.33 -30.24 -0.41
N LYS A 5 -6.22 -30.12 -1.16
CA LYS A 5 -5.05 -29.34 -0.74
C LYS A 5 -5.39 -27.85 -0.59
N ASN A 6 -6.16 -27.28 -1.51
CA ASN A 6 -6.59 -25.88 -1.45
C ASN A 6 -7.47 -25.63 -0.22
N SER A 7 -8.40 -26.55 0.08
CA SER A 7 -9.24 -26.48 1.29
C SER A 7 -8.41 -26.51 2.58
N GLU A 8 -7.37 -27.34 2.67
CA GLU A 8 -6.49 -27.39 3.84
C GLU A 8 -5.71 -26.09 4.03
N ILE A 9 -5.26 -25.45 2.95
CA ILE A 9 -4.57 -24.14 3.02
C ILE A 9 -5.54 -23.07 3.53
N ILE A 10 -6.75 -23.01 2.99
CA ILE A 10 -7.77 -22.03 3.42
C ILE A 10 -8.15 -22.23 4.89
N GLU A 11 -8.34 -23.47 5.32
CA GLU A 11 -8.62 -23.78 6.73
C GLU A 11 -7.47 -23.32 7.64
N LYS A 12 -6.22 -23.61 7.26
CA LYS A 12 -5.04 -23.13 7.99
C LYS A 12 -4.98 -21.62 8.08
N LEU A 13 -5.27 -20.90 6.99
CA LEU A 13 -5.29 -19.43 6.99
C LEU A 13 -6.36 -18.89 7.92
N LEU A 14 -7.57 -19.44 7.88
CA LEU A 14 -8.68 -19.00 8.73
C LEU A 14 -8.43 -19.29 10.21
N VAL A 15 -7.91 -20.47 10.55
CA VAL A 15 -7.55 -20.84 11.93
C VAL A 15 -6.48 -19.93 12.51
N ASN A 16 -5.53 -19.48 11.67
CA ASN A 16 -4.43 -18.62 12.09
C ASN A 16 -4.71 -17.12 11.89
N SER A 17 -5.92 -16.72 11.48
CA SER A 17 -6.26 -15.34 11.13
C SER A 17 -5.99 -14.31 12.24
N ALA A 18 -6.13 -14.72 13.50
CA ALA A 18 -5.85 -13.87 14.66
C ALA A 18 -4.35 -13.82 15.06
N ASN A 19 -3.50 -14.65 14.46
CA ASN A 19 -2.07 -14.72 14.74
C ASN A 19 -1.26 -14.24 13.53
N SER A 20 -0.77 -13.00 13.63
CA SER A 20 -0.01 -12.33 12.57
C SER A 20 1.28 -13.06 12.20
N ASP A 21 1.98 -13.67 13.16
CA ASP A 21 3.21 -14.43 12.91
C ASP A 21 2.91 -15.72 12.12
N SER A 22 1.83 -16.43 12.46
CA SER A 22 1.41 -17.62 11.73
C SER A 22 1.01 -17.31 10.29
N LEU A 23 0.21 -16.25 10.07
CA LEU A 23 -0.16 -15.81 8.71
C LEU A 23 1.07 -15.41 7.90
N LYS A 24 2.02 -14.72 8.53
CA LYS A 24 3.29 -14.34 7.91
C LYS A 24 4.09 -15.56 7.48
N ASN A 25 4.20 -16.59 8.33
CA ASN A 25 4.91 -17.82 8.01
C ASN A 25 4.27 -18.57 6.83
N ILE A 26 2.92 -18.68 6.82
CA ILE A 26 2.21 -19.31 5.70
C ILE A 26 2.44 -18.51 4.41
N SER A 27 2.30 -17.19 4.46
CA SER A 27 2.52 -16.31 3.30
C SER A 27 3.95 -16.38 2.78
N THR A 28 4.94 -16.52 3.68
CA THR A 28 6.35 -16.70 3.32
C THR A 28 6.53 -18.02 2.57
N GLN A 29 5.96 -19.12 3.07
CA GLN A 29 6.03 -20.42 2.39
C GLN A 29 5.37 -20.37 1.00
N LEU A 30 4.20 -19.72 0.87
CA LEU A 30 3.54 -19.57 -0.42
C LEU A 30 4.40 -18.78 -1.41
N ALA A 31 5.09 -17.72 -0.95
CA ALA A 31 6.02 -16.98 -1.79
C ALA A 31 7.26 -17.81 -2.17
N GLU A 32 7.81 -18.60 -1.25
CA GLU A 32 8.92 -19.53 -1.53
C GLU A 32 8.52 -20.58 -2.57
N ASP A 33 7.30 -21.11 -2.50
CA ASP A 33 6.79 -22.06 -3.50
C ASP A 33 6.73 -21.42 -4.89
N VAL A 34 6.33 -20.14 -4.97
CA VAL A 34 6.32 -19.37 -6.22
C VAL A 34 7.75 -19.11 -6.73
N ILE A 35 8.66 -18.68 -5.86
CA ILE A 35 10.07 -18.41 -6.21
C ILE A 35 10.76 -19.67 -6.73
N ASN A 36 10.50 -20.82 -6.09
CA ASN A 36 11.08 -22.11 -6.43
C ASN A 36 10.34 -22.81 -7.59
N LYS A 37 9.34 -22.16 -8.20
CA LYS A 37 8.50 -22.70 -9.29
C LYS A 37 7.76 -23.99 -8.91
N ALA A 38 7.52 -24.21 -7.61
CA ALA A 38 6.67 -25.26 -7.10
C ALA A 38 5.18 -24.89 -7.22
N SER A 39 4.88 -23.60 -7.34
CA SER A 39 3.57 -23.05 -7.71
C SER A 39 3.74 -21.77 -8.54
N THR A 40 2.66 -21.24 -9.10
CA THR A 40 2.63 -19.92 -9.76
C THR A 40 1.82 -18.93 -8.94
N LEU A 41 2.05 -17.62 -9.15
CA LEU A 41 1.22 -16.60 -8.49
C LEU A 41 -0.27 -16.76 -8.85
N VAL A 42 -0.57 -17.13 -10.09
CA VAL A 42 -1.95 -17.40 -10.54
C VAL A 42 -2.58 -18.53 -9.72
N GLU A 43 -1.86 -19.63 -9.50
CA GLU A 43 -2.33 -20.73 -8.66
C GLU A 43 -2.57 -20.26 -7.22
N ILE A 44 -1.70 -19.41 -6.64
CA ILE A 44 -1.94 -18.82 -5.31
C ILE A 44 -3.22 -17.99 -5.29
N VAL A 45 -3.46 -17.15 -6.30
CA VAL A 45 -4.70 -16.36 -6.42
C VAL A 45 -5.92 -17.28 -6.53
N GLU A 46 -5.82 -18.38 -7.27
CA GLU A 46 -6.90 -19.38 -7.36
C GLU A 46 -7.19 -20.05 -6.03
N VAL A 47 -6.15 -20.40 -5.24
CA VAL A 47 -6.34 -20.92 -3.87
C VAL A 47 -7.07 -19.88 -3.02
N LEU A 48 -6.62 -18.62 -3.07
CA LEU A 48 -7.17 -17.54 -2.24
C LEU A 48 -8.56 -17.06 -2.69
N LYS A 49 -9.05 -17.47 -3.86
CA LYS A 49 -10.30 -16.99 -4.47
C LYS A 49 -11.49 -17.00 -3.51
N VAL A 50 -11.66 -18.07 -2.73
CA VAL A 50 -12.78 -18.20 -1.77
C VAL A 50 -12.74 -17.11 -0.69
N LEU A 51 -11.53 -16.67 -0.30
CA LEU A 51 -11.34 -15.55 0.62
C LEU A 51 -11.52 -14.21 -0.12
N LEU A 52 -10.84 -14.03 -1.26
CA LEU A 52 -10.84 -12.79 -2.05
C LEU A 52 -12.21 -12.44 -2.67
N THR A 53 -13.16 -13.37 -2.70
CA THR A 53 -14.54 -13.10 -3.14
C THR A 53 -15.56 -13.32 -2.03
N SER A 54 -15.11 -13.46 -0.77
CA SER A 54 -15.98 -13.63 0.38
C SER A 54 -16.81 -12.37 0.64
N THR A 55 -18.09 -12.54 0.96
CA THR A 55 -18.95 -11.47 1.48
C THR A 55 -18.75 -11.21 2.97
N ASP A 56 -18.11 -12.15 3.68
CA ASP A 56 -17.64 -11.98 5.05
C ASP A 56 -16.34 -11.16 5.01
N LEU A 57 -16.41 -9.94 5.55
CA LEU A 57 -15.33 -8.94 5.52
C LEU A 57 -14.05 -9.43 6.20
N GLU A 58 -14.15 -10.20 7.27
CA GLU A 58 -12.97 -10.70 7.99
C GLU A 58 -12.22 -11.73 7.15
N LYS A 59 -12.95 -12.68 6.55
CA LYS A 59 -12.36 -13.67 5.63
C LYS A 59 -11.76 -13.01 4.40
N HIS A 60 -12.44 -11.99 3.88
CA HIS A 60 -11.95 -11.21 2.75
C HIS A 60 -10.63 -10.53 3.11
N ASN A 61 -10.58 -9.88 4.28
CA ASN A 61 -9.39 -9.18 4.75
C ASN A 61 -8.21 -10.15 4.94
N VAL A 62 -8.43 -11.38 5.43
CA VAL A 62 -7.39 -12.42 5.49
C VAL A 62 -6.86 -12.75 4.09
N GLY A 63 -7.74 -12.88 3.09
CA GLY A 63 -7.33 -13.11 1.70
C GLY A 63 -6.43 -11.99 1.17
N LEU A 64 -6.81 -10.73 1.41
CA LEU A 64 -6.02 -9.56 1.01
C LEU A 64 -4.69 -9.47 1.74
N ASP A 65 -4.68 -9.76 3.05
CA ASP A 65 -3.48 -9.71 3.87
C ASP A 65 -2.45 -10.74 3.39
N VAL A 66 -2.90 -11.96 3.10
CA VAL A 66 -2.06 -13.04 2.58
C VAL A 66 -1.56 -12.69 1.19
N LEU A 67 -2.43 -12.23 0.27
CA LEU A 67 -2.00 -11.85 -1.08
C LEU A 67 -0.98 -10.72 -1.04
N GLY A 68 -1.22 -9.67 -0.25
CA GLY A 68 -0.29 -8.56 -0.06
C GLY A 68 1.04 -9.01 0.54
N SER A 69 1.01 -9.96 1.47
CA SER A 69 2.21 -10.55 2.07
C SER A 69 3.00 -11.38 1.05
N VAL A 70 2.35 -12.24 0.28
CA VAL A 70 2.98 -13.04 -0.77
C VAL A 70 3.68 -12.12 -1.78
N VAL A 71 2.98 -11.12 -2.31
CA VAL A 71 3.56 -10.13 -3.24
C VAL A 71 4.75 -9.40 -2.61
N GLY A 72 4.70 -9.10 -1.31
CA GLY A 72 5.80 -8.44 -0.59
C GLY A 72 7.03 -9.30 -0.35
N PHE A 73 6.89 -10.64 -0.35
CA PHE A 73 8.01 -11.58 -0.20
C PHE A 73 8.65 -11.96 -1.53
N LEU A 74 8.00 -11.69 -2.66
CA LEU A 74 8.61 -11.90 -3.98
C LEU A 74 9.75 -10.88 -4.23
N PRO A 75 10.80 -11.26 -4.97
CA PRO A 75 11.81 -10.31 -5.43
C PRO A 75 11.19 -9.16 -6.23
N LYS A 76 11.74 -7.94 -6.12
CA LYS A 76 11.14 -6.73 -6.71
C LYS A 76 11.02 -6.73 -8.24
N GLN A 77 11.78 -7.57 -8.94
CA GLN A 77 11.75 -7.75 -10.41
C GLN A 77 11.16 -9.12 -10.80
N PHE A 78 10.45 -9.77 -9.88
CA PHE A 78 9.91 -11.12 -10.12
C PHE A 78 8.65 -11.09 -10.98
N LEU A 79 7.79 -10.10 -10.74
CA LEU A 79 6.51 -9.96 -11.44
C LEU A 79 6.69 -9.24 -12.77
N SER A 80 6.01 -9.74 -13.79
CA SER A 80 5.90 -9.07 -15.09
C SER A 80 5.06 -7.79 -15.00
N THR A 81 5.22 -6.89 -15.97
CA THR A 81 4.42 -5.67 -16.06
C THR A 81 2.91 -5.95 -16.07
N THR A 82 2.46 -6.99 -16.78
CA THR A 82 1.04 -7.38 -16.81
C THR A 82 0.54 -7.89 -15.46
N GLU A 83 1.36 -8.64 -14.71
CA GLU A 83 0.99 -9.05 -13.35
C GLU A 83 0.94 -7.86 -12.40
N LEU A 84 1.87 -6.91 -12.52
CA LEU A 84 1.86 -5.67 -11.74
C LEU A 84 0.61 -4.82 -12.03
N GLU A 85 0.21 -4.70 -13.29
CA GLU A 85 -1.02 -4.01 -13.70
C GLU A 85 -2.26 -4.66 -13.07
N PHE A 86 -2.40 -5.98 -13.20
CA PHE A 86 -3.54 -6.71 -12.66
C PHE A 86 -3.63 -6.61 -11.12
N ILE A 87 -2.50 -6.77 -10.43
CA ILE A 87 -2.46 -6.70 -8.96
C ILE A 87 -2.73 -5.27 -8.49
N THR A 88 -2.25 -4.26 -9.23
CA THR A 88 -2.52 -2.85 -8.95
C THR A 88 -4.02 -2.55 -9.05
N GLU A 89 -4.64 -2.93 -10.18
CA GLU A 89 -6.08 -2.76 -10.40
C GLU A 89 -6.88 -3.47 -9.30
N PHE A 90 -6.47 -4.70 -8.95
CA PHE A 90 -7.12 -5.46 -7.89
C PHE A 90 -7.09 -4.73 -6.55
N PHE A 91 -5.91 -4.36 -6.04
CA PHE A 91 -5.79 -3.67 -4.75
C PHE A 91 -6.47 -2.30 -4.72
N CYS A 92 -6.34 -1.52 -5.80
CA CYS A 92 -7.05 -0.24 -5.92
C CYS A 92 -8.57 -0.44 -5.93
N GLY A 93 -9.04 -1.50 -6.60
CA GLY A 93 -10.44 -1.92 -6.58
C GLY A 93 -10.94 -2.24 -5.17
N GLN A 94 -10.15 -2.96 -4.37
CA GLN A 94 -10.53 -3.30 -2.98
C GLN A 94 -10.69 -2.06 -2.09
N LEU A 95 -9.78 -1.08 -2.22
CA LEU A 95 -9.88 0.15 -1.44
C LEU A 95 -11.13 0.97 -1.77
N LYS A 96 -11.60 0.89 -3.03
CA LYS A 96 -12.85 1.52 -3.48
C LYS A 96 -14.10 0.80 -2.95
N GLN A 97 -13.99 -0.48 -2.59
CA GLN A 97 -15.13 -1.27 -2.10
C GLN A 97 -15.45 -1.02 -0.63
N HIS A 98 -14.45 -1.10 0.26
CA HIS A 98 -14.70 -0.98 1.69
C HIS A 98 -13.47 -0.51 2.48
N HIS A 99 -13.67 0.42 3.42
CA HIS A 99 -12.57 1.05 4.17
C HIS A 99 -11.81 0.08 5.09
N SER A 100 -12.44 -1.03 5.53
CA SER A 100 -11.80 -2.01 6.44
C SER A 100 -10.63 -2.75 5.80
N PHE A 101 -10.50 -2.68 4.48
CA PHE A 101 -9.43 -3.36 3.74
C PHE A 101 -8.14 -2.55 3.65
N ILE A 102 -8.13 -1.30 4.15
CA ILE A 102 -7.01 -0.37 4.00
C ILE A 102 -5.68 -0.96 4.46
N THR A 103 -5.62 -1.57 5.65
CA THR A 103 -4.38 -2.13 6.21
C THR A 103 -3.80 -3.23 5.31
N ALA A 104 -4.65 -4.16 4.84
CA ALA A 104 -4.23 -5.26 3.98
C ALA A 104 -3.84 -4.77 2.58
N VAL A 105 -4.59 -3.83 2.02
CA VAL A 105 -4.30 -3.20 0.72
C VAL A 105 -2.98 -2.43 0.75
N LEU A 106 -2.73 -1.66 1.81
CA LEU A 106 -1.49 -0.89 1.98
C LEU A 106 -0.24 -1.79 2.02
N LYS A 107 -0.36 -3.00 2.57
CA LYS A 107 0.72 -4.00 2.56
C LYS A 107 1.11 -4.38 1.12
N GLY A 108 0.12 -4.66 0.27
CA GLY A 108 0.34 -4.94 -1.15
C GLY A 108 0.91 -3.74 -1.90
N ILE A 109 0.30 -2.57 -1.74
CA ILE A 109 0.72 -1.32 -2.40
C ILE A 109 2.17 -0.96 -2.05
N THR A 110 2.57 -1.07 -0.77
CA THR A 110 3.96 -0.80 -0.34
C THR A 110 4.96 -1.62 -1.15
N SER A 111 4.61 -2.86 -1.48
CA SER A 111 5.47 -3.76 -2.24
C SER A 111 5.49 -3.38 -3.72
N LEU A 112 4.33 -3.04 -4.30
CA LEU A 112 4.18 -2.65 -5.70
C LEU A 112 4.94 -1.38 -6.03
N VAL A 113 4.83 -0.32 -5.22
CA VAL A 113 5.50 0.96 -5.51
C VAL A 113 7.03 0.83 -5.57
N GLN A 114 7.57 -0.21 -4.93
CA GLN A 114 9.00 -0.52 -4.91
C GLN A 114 9.46 -1.42 -6.08
N CYS A 115 8.54 -1.91 -6.91
CA CYS A 115 8.88 -2.69 -8.10
C CYS A 115 9.38 -1.74 -9.21
N PRO A 116 10.61 -1.94 -9.73
CA PRO A 116 11.16 -1.08 -10.79
C PRO A 116 10.32 -1.06 -12.06
N ASP A 117 9.70 -2.20 -12.38
CA ASP A 117 8.88 -2.37 -13.60
C ASP A 117 7.43 -1.90 -13.43
N LEU A 118 7.07 -1.32 -12.27
CA LEU A 118 5.75 -0.71 -12.09
C LEU A 118 5.61 0.52 -12.99
N SER A 119 4.65 0.45 -13.92
CA SER A 119 4.38 1.51 -14.87
C SER A 119 3.99 2.82 -14.20
N LYS A 120 4.18 3.93 -14.91
CA LYS A 120 3.75 5.25 -14.45
C LYS A 120 2.22 5.28 -14.27
N GLU A 121 1.48 4.63 -15.15
CA GLU A 121 0.02 4.57 -15.14
C GLU A 121 -0.49 3.87 -13.88
N CYS A 122 0.11 2.72 -13.51
CA CYS A 122 -0.21 2.03 -12.26
C CYS A 122 0.14 2.88 -11.03
N LEU A 123 1.29 3.55 -11.04
CA LEU A 123 1.67 4.42 -9.92
C LEU A 123 0.69 5.60 -9.74
N HIS A 124 0.24 6.20 -10.86
CA HIS A 124 -0.79 7.24 -10.84
C HIS A 124 -2.12 6.69 -10.32
N GLU A 125 -2.56 5.52 -10.75
CA GLU A 125 -3.78 4.87 -10.23
C GLU A 125 -3.71 4.63 -8.72
N ILE A 126 -2.59 4.10 -8.23
CA ILE A 126 -2.34 3.88 -6.80
C ILE A 126 -2.50 5.21 -6.05
N THR A 127 -1.77 6.25 -6.45
CA THR A 127 -1.81 7.52 -5.74
C THR A 127 -3.18 8.19 -5.83
N SER A 128 -3.81 8.19 -6.99
CA SER A 128 -5.18 8.71 -7.14
C SER A 128 -6.12 7.99 -6.17
N THR A 129 -6.08 6.66 -6.14
CA THR A 129 -6.96 5.87 -5.26
C THR A 129 -6.69 6.15 -3.78
N LEU A 130 -5.41 6.24 -3.37
CA LEU A 130 -5.05 6.57 -1.99
C LEU A 130 -5.48 7.98 -1.58
N PHE A 131 -5.44 8.97 -2.48
CA PHE A 131 -5.85 10.34 -2.18
C PHE A 131 -7.37 10.52 -2.20
N THR A 132 -8.09 9.81 -3.08
CA THR A 132 -9.55 10.02 -3.25
C THR A 132 -10.42 9.13 -2.39
N ASN A 133 -9.93 7.94 -2.00
CA ASN A 133 -10.75 6.93 -1.32
C ASN A 133 -10.45 6.79 0.18
N VAL A 134 -9.44 7.49 0.70
CA VAL A 134 -9.05 7.41 2.10
C VAL A 134 -9.02 8.80 2.74
N VAL A 135 -9.70 8.94 3.87
CA VAL A 135 -9.54 10.10 4.75
C VAL A 135 -8.43 9.77 5.75
N TRP A 136 -7.20 10.17 5.44
CA TRP A 136 -6.00 9.76 6.19
C TRP A 136 -6.04 10.14 7.67
N GLN A 137 -6.61 11.30 7.99
CA GLN A 137 -6.74 11.82 9.35
C GLN A 137 -7.57 10.92 10.27
N THR A 138 -8.48 10.09 9.71
CA THR A 138 -9.31 9.16 10.49
C THR A 138 -8.71 7.77 10.62
N GLN A 139 -7.63 7.47 9.89
CA GLN A 139 -6.99 6.17 9.91
C GLN A 139 -6.16 5.96 11.18
N VAL A 140 -5.93 4.70 11.54
CA VAL A 140 -5.06 4.35 12.67
C VAL A 140 -3.62 4.80 12.41
N ILE A 141 -2.87 5.08 13.49
CA ILE A 141 -1.51 5.64 13.42
C ILE A 141 -0.60 4.83 12.49
N HIS A 142 -0.67 3.50 12.59
CA HIS A 142 0.12 2.57 11.79
C HIS A 142 -0.15 2.73 10.28
N ASP A 143 -1.41 2.84 9.87
CA ASP A 143 -1.75 2.92 8.45
C ASP A 143 -1.34 4.26 7.84
N ARG A 144 -1.45 5.35 8.62
CA ARG A 144 -0.88 6.65 8.24
C ARG A 144 0.64 6.57 8.09
N GLN A 145 1.32 5.87 9.00
CA GLN A 145 2.76 5.65 8.92
C GLN A 145 3.15 4.93 7.62
N VAL A 146 2.44 3.86 7.26
CA VAL A 146 2.66 3.11 6.02
C VAL A 146 2.45 3.99 4.79
N PHE A 147 1.37 4.78 4.78
CA PHE A 147 1.09 5.73 3.70
C PHE A 147 2.18 6.80 3.55
N TYR A 148 2.67 7.39 4.64
CA TYR A 148 3.77 8.36 4.56
C TYR A 148 5.08 7.74 4.07
N ASN A 149 5.34 6.47 4.39
CA ASN A 149 6.47 5.75 3.82
C ASN A 149 6.31 5.51 2.31
N ILE A 150 5.08 5.24 1.83
CA ILE A 150 4.78 5.17 0.39
C ILE A 150 5.04 6.52 -0.26
N LEU A 151 4.51 7.63 0.29
CA LEU A 151 4.76 8.97 -0.22
C LEU A 151 6.26 9.31 -0.25
N GLN A 152 6.98 9.02 0.83
CA GLN A 152 8.42 9.20 0.93
C GLN A 152 9.13 8.47 -0.21
N TYR A 153 8.82 7.19 -0.42
CA TYR A 153 9.41 6.40 -1.50
C TYR A 153 9.15 7.04 -2.87
N ILE A 154 7.91 7.45 -3.14
CA ILE A 154 7.53 8.09 -4.40
C ILE A 154 8.30 9.40 -4.60
N ILE A 155 8.36 10.25 -3.58
CA ILE A 155 9.02 11.57 -3.65
C ILE A 155 10.53 11.44 -3.88
N PHE A 156 11.18 10.44 -3.29
CA PHE A 156 12.62 10.23 -3.49
C PHE A 156 12.97 9.52 -4.79
N ASN A 157 12.12 8.61 -5.29
CA ASN A 157 12.50 7.69 -6.36
C ASN A 157 11.70 7.87 -7.66
N ARG A 158 10.48 8.42 -7.58
CA ARG A 158 9.49 8.40 -8.67
C ARG A 158 8.81 9.77 -8.91
N LEU A 159 9.31 10.84 -8.30
CA LEU A 159 8.68 12.18 -8.41
C LEU A 159 8.57 12.68 -9.85
N GLU A 160 9.52 12.30 -10.71
CA GLU A 160 9.50 12.62 -12.14
C GLU A 160 8.26 12.11 -12.87
N ASP A 161 7.66 11.03 -12.40
CA ASP A 161 6.42 10.49 -12.98
C ASP A 161 5.25 11.46 -12.83
N TYR A 162 5.33 12.40 -11.88
CA TYR A 162 4.30 13.42 -11.61
C TYR A 162 4.57 14.78 -12.24
N ARG A 163 5.60 14.92 -13.09
CA ARG A 163 5.97 16.22 -13.71
C ARG A 163 4.81 16.91 -14.42
N SER A 164 3.93 16.15 -15.10
CA SER A 164 2.77 16.69 -15.82
C SER A 164 1.58 17.05 -14.92
N THR A 165 1.54 16.54 -13.69
CA THR A 165 0.46 16.72 -12.73
C THR A 165 1.00 17.19 -11.37
N SER A 166 2.13 17.91 -11.38
CA SER A 166 2.90 18.20 -10.17
C SER A 166 2.13 19.03 -9.15
N SER A 167 1.32 19.99 -9.63
CA SER A 167 0.49 20.84 -8.77
C SER A 167 -0.63 20.06 -8.09
N GLU A 168 -1.27 19.13 -8.82
CA GLU A 168 -2.31 18.25 -8.27
C GLU A 168 -1.70 17.27 -7.26
N PHE A 169 -0.57 16.65 -7.59
CA PHE A 169 0.15 15.77 -6.68
C PHE A 169 0.55 16.51 -5.39
N LEU A 170 1.10 17.73 -5.50
CA LEU A 170 1.45 18.55 -4.35
C LEU A 170 0.24 18.88 -3.47
N PHE A 171 -0.87 19.31 -4.08
CA PHE A 171 -2.12 19.57 -3.36
C PHE A 171 -2.57 18.35 -2.58
N ASN A 172 -2.65 17.19 -3.25
CA ASN A 172 -3.09 15.94 -2.63
C ASN A 172 -2.17 15.51 -1.48
N VAL A 173 -0.85 15.67 -1.62
CA VAL A 173 0.09 15.40 -0.52
C VAL A 173 -0.19 16.32 0.66
N ILE A 174 -0.26 17.64 0.46
CA ILE A 174 -0.52 18.63 1.54
C ILE A 174 -1.84 18.30 2.25
N SER A 175 -2.92 18.06 1.51
CA SER A 175 -4.22 17.71 2.10
C SER A 175 -4.21 16.37 2.86
N SER A 176 -3.42 15.39 2.41
CA SER A 176 -3.37 14.06 3.02
C SER A 176 -2.57 14.00 4.32
N ILE A 177 -1.65 14.94 4.54
CA ILE A 177 -0.77 14.98 5.73
C ILE A 177 -1.25 15.97 6.79
N ASP A 178 -2.22 16.82 6.47
CA ASP A 178 -2.76 17.82 7.37
C ASP A 178 -3.29 17.19 8.67
N GLY A 179 -2.99 17.83 9.80
CA GLY A 179 -3.46 17.43 11.12
C GLY A 179 -2.74 16.21 11.73
N GLU A 180 -1.62 15.73 11.18
CA GLU A 180 -0.83 14.68 11.84
C GLU A 180 -0.28 15.16 13.19
N ARG A 181 -0.28 14.29 14.20
CA ARG A 181 0.16 14.60 15.57
C ARG A 181 1.10 13.57 16.16
N ASP A 182 1.17 12.36 15.59
CA ASP A 182 2.08 11.34 16.09
C ASP A 182 3.53 11.71 15.75
N PRO A 183 4.43 11.80 16.75
CA PRO A 183 5.80 12.25 16.52
C PRO A 183 6.58 11.34 15.58
N ARG A 184 6.29 10.03 15.53
CA ARG A 184 6.99 9.10 14.63
C ARG A 184 6.58 9.35 13.18
N ASN A 185 5.31 9.66 12.97
CA ASN A 185 4.80 10.04 11.65
C ASN A 185 5.34 11.40 11.22
N LEU A 186 5.38 12.39 12.12
CA LEU A 186 5.96 13.71 11.85
C LEU A 186 7.43 13.61 11.43
N LEU A 187 8.23 12.74 12.04
CA LEU A 187 9.61 12.49 11.61
C LEU A 187 9.70 11.99 10.16
N ILE A 188 8.76 11.16 9.71
CA ILE A 188 8.70 10.71 8.31
C ILE A 188 8.33 11.89 7.41
N LEU A 189 7.29 12.67 7.75
CA LEU A 189 6.90 13.85 6.96
C LEU A 189 8.06 14.83 6.81
N PHE A 190 8.71 15.21 7.91
CA PHE A 190 9.84 16.15 7.89
C PHE A 190 11.06 15.63 7.13
N SER A 191 11.17 14.31 6.94
CA SER A 191 12.26 13.76 6.13
C SER A 191 12.09 13.98 4.62
N PHE A 192 10.85 14.08 4.10
CA PHE A 192 10.60 14.19 2.66
C PHE A 192 10.01 15.55 2.23
N LEU A 193 9.34 16.27 3.12
CA LEU A 193 8.75 17.58 2.80
C LEU A 193 9.76 18.60 2.24
N PRO A 194 11.00 18.72 2.76
CA PRO A 194 11.99 19.61 2.18
C PRO A 194 12.32 19.25 0.72
N LYS A 195 12.39 17.96 0.39
CA LYS A 195 12.61 17.48 -0.98
C LYS A 195 11.42 17.80 -1.87
N LEU A 196 10.20 17.59 -1.39
CA LEU A 196 8.97 17.89 -2.13
C LEU A 196 8.88 19.39 -2.46
N TYR A 197 8.96 20.25 -1.45
CA TYR A 197 8.78 21.70 -1.60
C TYR A 197 9.92 22.38 -2.36
N SER A 198 11.12 21.79 -2.40
CA SER A 198 12.21 22.27 -3.26
C SER A 198 12.10 21.77 -4.71
N SER A 199 11.34 20.69 -4.97
CA SER A 199 11.23 20.08 -6.30
C SER A 199 10.00 20.53 -7.08
N ILE A 200 8.91 20.93 -6.40
CA ILE A 200 7.67 21.39 -7.01
C ILE A 200 7.38 22.83 -6.55
N PRO A 201 7.17 23.80 -7.47
CA PRO A 201 6.76 25.15 -7.09
C PRO A 201 5.43 25.16 -6.33
N LEU A 202 5.39 25.76 -5.14
CA LEU A 202 4.19 25.79 -4.29
C LEU A 202 3.05 26.60 -4.89
N GLY A 203 3.36 27.76 -5.49
CA GLY A 203 2.36 28.62 -6.11
C GLY A 203 1.24 29.00 -5.14
N ALA A 204 -0.01 28.72 -5.52
CA ALA A 204 -1.19 29.01 -4.69
C ALA A 204 -1.22 28.23 -3.36
N LEU A 205 -0.49 27.12 -3.25
CA LEU A 205 -0.45 26.25 -2.06
C LEU A 205 0.59 26.70 -1.03
N THR A 206 1.18 27.88 -1.18
CA THR A 206 2.24 28.36 -0.30
C THR A 206 1.76 28.51 1.15
N GLU A 207 0.58 29.10 1.35
CA GLU A 207 0.00 29.25 2.69
C GLU A 207 -0.41 27.90 3.27
N ASP A 208 -1.09 27.04 2.50
CA ASP A 208 -1.48 25.70 2.95
C ASP A 208 -0.26 24.86 3.38
N ALA A 209 0.82 24.89 2.57
CA ALA A 209 2.07 24.21 2.88
C ALA A 209 2.73 24.74 4.17
N PHE A 210 2.61 26.05 4.42
CA PHE A 210 3.14 26.69 5.62
C PHE A 210 2.29 26.36 6.85
N GLU A 211 0.96 26.38 6.75
CA GLU A 211 0.04 26.05 7.85
C GLU A 211 0.26 24.63 8.36
N VAL A 212 0.38 23.67 7.44
CA VAL A 212 0.64 22.26 7.78
C VAL A 212 1.92 22.11 8.61
N VAL A 213 2.98 22.86 8.32
CA VAL A 213 4.28 22.70 9.02
C VAL A 213 4.42 23.60 10.25
N SER A 214 3.88 24.82 10.20
CA SER A 214 4.08 25.84 11.23
C SER A 214 3.38 25.52 12.55
N CYS A 215 2.30 24.74 12.52
CA CYS A 215 1.56 24.32 13.72
C CYS A 215 2.37 23.46 14.70
N TYR A 216 3.55 22.98 14.28
CA TYR A 216 4.47 22.21 15.12
C TYR A 216 5.53 23.08 15.83
N PHE A 217 5.52 24.41 15.66
CA PHE A 217 6.49 25.31 16.29
C PHE A 217 5.89 26.15 17.44
N PRO A 218 6.62 26.38 18.56
CA PRO A 218 7.88 25.74 18.91
C PRO A 218 7.67 24.28 19.32
N ILE A 219 8.58 23.40 18.90
CA ILE A 219 8.61 22.01 19.37
C ILE A 219 9.12 22.03 20.81
N ASP A 220 8.22 21.98 21.79
CA ASP A 220 8.59 21.74 23.19
C ASP A 220 8.71 20.21 23.40
N PHE A 221 9.87 19.78 23.91
CA PHE A 221 10.22 18.38 24.23
C PHE A 221 9.95 18.05 25.69
#